data_AF-A0A415BQN3-F1
#
_entry.id   AF-A0A415BQN3-F1
#
_cell.length_a   1.000
_cell.length_b   1.000
_cell.length_c   1.000
_cell.angle_alpha   90.00
_cell.angle_beta   90.00
_cell.angle_gamma   90.00
#
_symmetry.space_group_name_H-M   'P 1'
#
loop_
_entity.id
_entity.type
_entity.pdbx_description
1 polymer ?
#
loop_
_entity_poly.entity_id
_entity_poly.type
_entity_poly.pdbx_seq_one_letter_code
_entity_poly.pdbx_strand_id
1 'polypeptide(L)'
;MEKELEKLQRQLAMAIKERRYARMAELQRKIAALQNVREHVPLSFLLPKFTPQERDKALVLMHQVFVFADMLYGAALEFEEYLKGFDRSVTLPVVVRAKKAAAECRDITRYVDSFGDERMSALFGEMCDEISLNAQNVIYRYVRKETKKQEP
;
A
#
# COMPACT_ATOMS: atom_id res chain seq x y z
N MET A 1 -8.79 -24.69 -6.25
CA MET A 1 -9.20 -23.46 -6.95
C MET A 1 -9.53 -23.74 -8.42
N GLU A 2 -8.65 -24.38 -9.19
CA GLU A 2 -8.88 -24.72 -10.62
C GLU A 2 -10.17 -25.52 -10.87
N LYS A 3 -10.42 -26.58 -10.08
CA LYS A 3 -11.65 -27.41 -10.22
C LYS A 3 -12.95 -26.65 -10.01
N GLU A 4 -12.93 -25.57 -9.23
CA GLU A 4 -14.12 -24.75 -8.93
C GLU A 4 -14.36 -23.71 -10.02
N LEU A 5 -13.28 -23.11 -10.55
CA LEU A 5 -13.34 -22.21 -11.70
C LEU A 5 -13.88 -22.92 -12.94
N GLU A 6 -13.37 -24.13 -13.24
CA GLU A 6 -13.87 -24.94 -14.37
C GLU A 6 -15.37 -25.26 -14.23
N LYS A 7 -15.81 -25.58 -13.00
CA LYS A 7 -17.23 -25.86 -12.73
C LYS A 7 -18.11 -24.64 -13.01
N LEU A 8 -17.69 -23.45 -12.58
CA LEU A 8 -18.43 -22.20 -12.81
C LEU A 8 -18.43 -21.80 -14.28
N GLN A 9 -17.32 -22.01 -15.00
CA GLN A 9 -17.24 -21.78 -16.45
C GLN A 9 -18.20 -22.69 -17.23
N ARG A 10 -18.30 -23.97 -16.86
CA ARG A 10 -19.29 -24.89 -17.45
C ARG A 10 -20.73 -24.46 -17.15
N GLN A 11 -21.00 -23.99 -15.93
CA GLN A 11 -22.32 -23.46 -15.58
C GLN A 11 -22.66 -22.18 -16.34
N LEU A 12 -21.68 -21.31 -16.59
CA LEU A 12 -21.87 -20.10 -17.39
C LEU A 12 -22.20 -20.45 -18.84
N ALA A 13 -21.49 -21.41 -19.42
CA ALA A 13 -21.78 -21.91 -20.78
C ALA A 13 -23.20 -22.46 -20.91
N MET A 14 -23.70 -23.18 -19.89
CA MET A 14 -25.09 -23.62 -19.85
C MET A 14 -26.07 -22.45 -19.71
N ALA A 15 -25.79 -21.48 -18.82
CA ALA A 15 -26.65 -20.30 -18.64
C ALA A 15 -26.73 -19.43 -19.91
N ILE A 16 -25.65 -19.35 -20.70
CA ILE A 16 -25.62 -18.71 -22.03
C ILE A 16 -26.54 -19.46 -23.00
N LYS A 17 -26.40 -20.79 -23.08
CA LYS A 17 -27.23 -21.64 -23.95
C LYS A 17 -28.71 -21.54 -23.61
N GLU A 18 -29.04 -21.43 -22.32
CA GLU A 18 -30.40 -21.28 -21.79
C GLU A 18 -30.91 -19.83 -21.79
N ARG A 19 -30.11 -18.85 -22.23
CA ARG A 19 -30.42 -17.41 -22.24
C ARG A 19 -30.88 -16.86 -20.87
N ARG A 20 -30.29 -17.38 -19.79
CA ARG A 20 -30.61 -16.96 -18.41
C ARG A 20 -29.73 -15.79 -17.97
N TYR A 21 -30.05 -14.58 -18.44
CA TYR A 21 -29.21 -13.39 -18.28
C TYR A 21 -28.85 -13.03 -16.82
N ALA A 22 -29.79 -13.13 -15.88
CA ALA A 22 -29.53 -12.85 -14.47
C ALA A 22 -28.49 -13.82 -13.87
N ARG A 23 -28.60 -15.11 -14.24
CA ARG A 23 -27.67 -16.16 -13.80
C ARG A 23 -26.31 -16.04 -14.48
N MET A 24 -26.27 -15.57 -15.73
CA MET A 24 -25.02 -15.24 -16.43
C MET A 24 -24.25 -14.14 -15.68
N ALA A 25 -24.92 -13.04 -15.33
CA ALA A 25 -24.29 -11.93 -14.61
C ALA A 25 -23.76 -12.37 -13.22
N GLU A 26 -24.51 -13.20 -12.50
CA GLU A 26 -24.09 -13.76 -11.21
C GLU A 26 -22.85 -14.67 -11.36
N LEU A 27 -22.86 -15.58 -12.32
CA LEU A 27 -21.74 -16.49 -12.58
C LEU A 27 -20.49 -15.74 -13.05
N GLN A 28 -20.64 -14.71 -13.89
CA GLN A 28 -19.54 -13.85 -14.30
C GLN A 28 -18.91 -13.11 -13.11
N ARG A 29 -19.71 -12.59 -12.17
CA ARG A 29 -19.21 -11.97 -10.94
C ARG A 29 -18.46 -12.96 -10.05
N LYS A 30 -18.98 -14.18 -9.90
CA LYS A 30 -18.32 -15.25 -9.11
C LYS A 30 -17.00 -15.71 -9.75
N ILE A 31 -16.97 -15.84 -11.07
CA ILE A 31 -15.75 -16.15 -11.82
C ILE A 31 -14.74 -15.02 -11.69
N ALA A 32 -15.15 -13.77 -11.87
CA ALA A 32 -14.27 -12.62 -11.69
C ALA A 32 -13.73 -12.53 -10.26
N ALA A 33 -14.56 -12.81 -9.24
CA ALA A 33 -14.11 -12.85 -7.85
C ALA A 33 -13.07 -13.96 -7.61
N LEU A 34 -13.30 -15.17 -8.14
CA LEU A 34 -12.37 -16.30 -8.01
C LEU A 34 -11.08 -16.12 -8.81
N GLN A 35 -11.14 -15.53 -10.00
CA GLN A 35 -9.95 -15.16 -10.79
C GLN A 35 -9.16 -14.02 -10.14
N ASN A 36 -9.83 -13.18 -9.34
CA ASN A 36 -9.19 -12.14 -8.53
C ASN A 36 -8.73 -12.65 -7.15
N VAL A 37 -8.90 -13.94 -6.82
CA VAL A 37 -8.23 -14.55 -5.68
C VAL A 37 -6.75 -14.66 -6.03
N ARG A 38 -6.00 -13.61 -5.73
CA ARG A 38 -4.54 -13.63 -5.78
C ARG A 38 -4.08 -14.58 -4.67
N GLU A 39 -3.33 -15.62 -5.03
CA GLU A 39 -2.67 -16.44 -4.03
C GLU A 39 -1.68 -15.56 -3.25
N HIS A 40 -1.79 -15.56 -1.93
CA HIS A 40 -0.79 -14.95 -1.06
C HIS A 40 0.45 -15.85 -1.08
N VAL A 41 1.42 -15.48 -1.90
CA VAL A 41 2.70 -16.20 -2.02
C VAL A 41 3.75 -15.47 -1.16
N PRO A 42 4.39 -16.15 -0.18
CA PRO A 42 5.49 -15.56 0.57
C PRO A 42 6.64 -15.15 -0.35
N LEU A 43 7.28 -14.02 -0.06
CA LEU A 43 8.42 -13.54 -0.86
C LEU A 43 9.53 -14.60 -0.95
N SER A 44 9.75 -15.37 0.12
CA SER A 44 10.71 -16.49 0.19
C SER A 44 10.50 -17.56 -0.89
N PHE A 45 9.28 -17.70 -1.44
CA PHE A 45 8.98 -18.63 -2.53
C PHE A 45 9.37 -18.08 -3.91
N LEU A 46 9.51 -16.76 -4.02
CA LEU A 46 9.90 -16.05 -5.24
C LEU A 46 11.42 -15.78 -5.27
N LEU A 47 12.06 -15.55 -4.12
CA LEU A 47 13.49 -15.24 -4.04
C LEU A 47 14.41 -16.25 -4.77
N PRO A 48 14.19 -17.58 -4.73
CA PRO A 48 15.02 -18.53 -5.46
C PRO A 48 14.92 -18.41 -6.98
N LYS A 49 13.83 -17.83 -7.50
CA LYS A 49 13.59 -17.63 -8.93
C LYS A 49 14.25 -16.35 -9.45
N PHE A 50 14.67 -15.46 -8.56
CA PHE A 50 15.27 -14.18 -8.92
C PHE A 50 16.77 -14.32 -9.15
N THR A 51 17.24 -13.69 -10.22
CA THR A 51 18.64 -13.30 -10.41
C THR A 51 19.07 -12.33 -9.29
N PRO A 52 20.37 -12.16 -9.03
CA PRO A 52 20.85 -11.20 -8.04
C PRO A 52 20.29 -9.78 -8.26
N GLN A 53 20.29 -9.29 -9.50
CA GLN A 53 19.78 -7.94 -9.82
C GLN A 53 18.28 -7.79 -9.54
N GLU A 54 17.49 -8.84 -9.80
CA GLU A 54 16.05 -8.84 -9.50
C GLU A 54 15.78 -8.85 -7.99
N ARG A 55 16.63 -9.51 -7.19
CA ARG A 55 16.55 -9.47 -5.72
C ARG A 55 16.83 -8.07 -5.21
N ASP A 56 17.89 -7.43 -5.68
CA ASP A 56 18.23 -6.06 -5.29
C ASP A 56 17.08 -5.10 -5.63
N LYS A 57 16.50 -5.23 -6.83
CA LYS A 57 15.36 -4.41 -7.23
C LYS A 57 14.12 -4.67 -6.36
N ALA A 58 13.82 -5.94 -6.07
CA ALA A 58 12.69 -6.30 -5.22
C ALA A 58 12.86 -5.77 -3.79
N LEU A 59 14.08 -5.82 -3.24
CA LEU A 59 14.42 -5.22 -1.96
C LEU A 59 14.19 -3.71 -2.00
N VAL A 60 14.70 -3.00 -3.00
CA VAL A 60 14.47 -1.54 -3.13
C VAL A 60 12.98 -1.21 -3.18
N LEU A 61 12.19 -1.94 -3.98
CA LEU A 61 10.75 -1.71 -4.09
C LEU A 61 10.01 -2.02 -2.78
N MET A 62 10.42 -3.05 -2.07
CA MET A 62 9.88 -3.39 -0.76
C MET A 62 10.16 -2.26 0.26
N HIS A 63 11.39 -1.77 0.31
CA HIS A 63 11.77 -0.65 1.18
C HIS A 63 10.98 0.62 0.84
N GLN A 64 10.77 0.88 -0.45
CA GLN A 64 9.98 2.02 -0.92
C GLN A 64 8.53 1.99 -0.39
N VAL A 65 7.89 0.81 -0.37
CA VAL A 65 6.54 0.64 0.21
C VAL A 65 6.55 1.01 1.70
N PHE A 66 7.56 0.59 2.45
CA PHE A 66 7.66 0.88 3.88
C PHE A 66 7.90 2.34 4.18
N VAL A 67 8.84 2.97 3.48
CA VAL A 67 9.13 4.40 3.64
C VAL A 67 7.88 5.23 3.36
N PHE A 68 7.16 4.95 2.28
CA PHE A 68 5.95 5.71 1.94
C PHE A 68 4.85 5.58 2.98
N ALA A 69 4.69 4.40 3.57
CA ALA A 69 3.75 4.20 4.65
C ALA A 69 4.13 4.99 5.91
N ASP A 70 5.42 4.99 6.28
CA ASP A 70 5.90 5.72 7.44
C ASP A 70 5.80 7.24 7.23
N MET A 71 6.18 7.74 6.06
CA MET A 71 6.02 9.15 5.70
C MET A 71 4.55 9.61 5.73
N LEU A 72 3.63 8.80 5.20
CA LEU A 72 2.19 9.10 5.24
C LEU A 72 1.70 9.20 6.69
N TYR A 73 2.17 8.30 7.56
CA TYR A 73 1.84 8.30 8.97
C TYR A 73 2.39 9.54 9.70
N GLY A 74 3.69 9.79 9.53
CA GLY A 74 4.39 10.91 10.16
C GLY A 74 3.76 12.25 9.77
N ALA A 75 3.54 12.47 8.46
CA ALA A 75 2.89 13.69 7.96
C ALA A 75 1.47 13.88 8.52
N ALA A 76 0.69 12.80 8.62
CA ALA A 76 -0.65 12.87 9.19
C ALA A 76 -0.65 13.18 10.69
N LEU A 77 0.32 12.64 11.44
CA LEU A 77 0.50 12.95 12.87
C LEU A 77 0.92 14.40 13.08
N GLU A 78 1.97 14.85 12.39
CA GLU A 78 2.49 16.21 12.49
C GLU A 78 1.40 17.24 12.19
N PHE A 79 0.60 16.98 11.14
CA PHE A 79 -0.54 17.84 10.80
C PHE A 79 -1.63 17.84 11.87
N GLU A 80 -2.00 16.69 12.43
CA GLU A 80 -3.00 16.62 13.50
C GLU A 80 -2.52 17.34 14.77
N GLU A 81 -1.25 17.15 15.12
CA GLU A 81 -0.64 17.76 16.30
C GLU A 81 -0.55 19.28 16.18
N TYR A 82 -0.16 19.78 15.00
CA TYR A 82 -0.22 21.21 14.70
C TYR A 82 -1.63 21.78 14.90
N LEU A 83 -2.66 21.10 14.40
CA LEU A 83 -4.05 21.55 14.55
C LEU A 83 -4.58 21.46 15.99
N LYS A 84 -4.15 20.45 16.75
CA LYS A 84 -4.46 20.33 18.18
C LYS A 84 -3.88 21.45 19.02
N GLY A 85 -2.85 22.14 18.52
CA GLY A 85 -2.35 23.40 19.09
C GLY A 85 -3.41 24.51 19.11
N PHE A 86 -4.39 24.47 18.20
CA PHE A 86 -5.50 25.42 18.12
C PHE A 86 -6.77 24.90 18.80
N ASP A 87 -7.11 23.63 18.57
CA ASP A 87 -8.27 22.97 19.20
C ASP A 87 -8.00 21.47 19.41
N ARG A 88 -7.94 21.07 20.70
CA ARG A 88 -7.64 19.70 21.12
C ARG A 88 -8.70 18.68 20.71
N SER A 89 -9.90 19.10 20.35
CA SER A 89 -10.99 18.22 19.92
C SER A 89 -10.93 17.85 18.43
N VAL A 90 -10.05 18.49 17.66
CA VAL A 90 -9.95 18.28 16.21
C VAL A 90 -9.48 16.86 15.91
N THR A 91 -10.31 16.15 15.15
CA THR A 91 -9.95 14.88 14.49
C THR A 91 -10.30 15.00 13.02
N LEU A 92 -9.29 14.95 12.15
CA LEU A 92 -9.52 15.06 10.71
C LEU A 92 -9.73 13.68 10.06
N PRO A 93 -10.75 13.51 9.20
CA PRO A 93 -10.97 12.24 8.49
C PRO A 93 -9.75 11.76 7.70
N VAL A 94 -8.98 12.68 7.11
CA VAL A 94 -7.75 12.35 6.37
C VAL A 94 -6.69 11.75 7.29
N VAL A 95 -6.53 12.28 8.51
CA VAL A 95 -5.59 11.76 9.51
C VAL A 95 -6.04 10.38 9.98
N VAL A 96 -7.33 10.19 10.25
CA VAL A 96 -7.87 8.89 10.64
C VAL A 96 -7.61 7.84 9.55
N ARG A 97 -7.77 8.19 8.28
CA ARG A 97 -7.49 7.29 7.15
C ARG A 97 -6.00 7.01 7.00
N ALA A 98 -5.14 8.02 7.11
CA ALA A 98 -3.70 7.86 7.06
C ALA A 98 -3.18 6.96 8.19
N LYS A 99 -3.67 7.14 9.42
CA LYS A 99 -3.36 6.27 10.57
C LYS A 99 -3.75 4.81 10.31
N LYS A 100 -4.92 4.57 9.71
CA LYS A 100 -5.37 3.21 9.35
C LYS A 100 -4.47 2.58 8.28
N ALA A 101 -4.21 3.30 7.19
CA ALA A 101 -3.34 2.82 6.12
C ALA A 101 -1.92 2.52 6.63
N ALA A 102 -1.37 3.39 7.47
CA ALA A 102 -0.08 3.18 8.09
C ALA A 102 -0.04 1.99 9.04
N ALA A 103 -1.11 1.76 9.83
CA ALA A 103 -1.19 0.59 10.71
C ALA A 103 -1.17 -0.71 9.90
N GLU A 104 -1.92 -0.78 8.80
CA GLU A 104 -1.90 -1.92 7.87
C GLU A 104 -0.51 -2.13 7.26
N CYS A 105 0.22 -1.05 6.95
CA CYS A 105 1.58 -1.14 6.43
C CYS A 105 2.65 -1.45 7.51
N ARG A 106 2.46 -1.06 8.76
CA ARG A 106 3.34 -1.41 9.90
C ARG A 106 3.27 -2.89 10.25
N ASP A 107 2.14 -3.53 10.02
CA ASP A 107 2.07 -5.00 10.08
C ASP A 107 2.97 -5.65 9.01
N ILE A 108 3.30 -4.93 7.93
CA ILE A 108 4.27 -5.36 6.92
C ILE A 108 5.72 -5.10 7.38
N THR A 109 6.02 -4.01 8.10
CA THR A 109 7.37 -3.75 8.63
C THR A 109 7.78 -4.76 9.70
N ARG A 110 6.83 -5.36 10.42
CA ARG A 110 7.10 -6.52 11.30
C ARG A 110 7.72 -7.71 10.57
N TYR A 111 7.50 -7.85 9.24
CA TYR A 111 8.21 -8.86 8.46
C TYR A 111 9.68 -8.50 8.24
N VAL A 112 10.05 -7.22 8.21
CA VAL A 112 11.46 -6.79 8.16
C VAL A 112 12.15 -7.06 9.50
N ASP A 113 11.48 -6.72 10.60
CA ASP A 113 11.98 -7.02 11.95
C ASP A 113 12.14 -8.53 12.18
N SER A 114 11.31 -9.35 11.53
CA SER A 114 11.41 -10.82 11.58
C SER A 114 12.67 -11.39 10.91
N PHE A 115 13.44 -10.60 10.16
CA PHE A 115 14.78 -10.99 9.70
C PHE A 115 15.84 -10.92 10.81
N GLY A 116 15.55 -10.27 11.95
CA GLY A 116 16.38 -10.31 13.15
C GLY A 116 17.72 -9.57 13.06
N ASP A 117 17.84 -8.59 12.15
CA ASP A 117 19.06 -7.79 11.97
C ASP A 117 18.85 -6.35 12.47
N GLU A 118 19.37 -6.06 13.66
CA GLU A 118 19.31 -4.73 14.29
C GLU A 118 19.96 -3.63 13.43
N ARG A 119 20.97 -3.99 12.62
CA ARG A 119 21.67 -3.02 11.75
C ARG A 119 20.80 -2.57 10.59
N MET A 120 19.98 -3.47 10.06
CA MET A 120 19.01 -3.16 9.00
C MET A 120 17.92 -2.20 9.50
N SER A 121 17.51 -2.34 10.76
CA SER A 121 16.51 -1.45 11.37
C SER A 121 17.04 -0.02 11.53
N ALA A 122 18.30 0.14 11.98
CA ALA A 122 18.93 1.45 12.10
C ALA A 122 19.11 2.15 10.74
N LEU A 123 19.63 1.42 9.74
CA LEU A 123 19.78 1.91 8.36
C LEU A 123 18.43 2.32 7.75
N PHE A 124 17.36 1.59 8.07
CA PHE A 124 16.01 1.93 7.62
C PHE A 124 15.53 3.26 8.21
N GLY A 125 15.75 3.48 9.51
CA GLY A 125 15.42 4.73 10.18
C GLY A 125 16.14 5.93 9.56
N GLU A 126 17.45 5.83 9.36
CA GLU A 126 18.26 6.88 8.72
C GLU A 126 17.75 7.22 7.31
N MET A 127 17.39 6.20 6.53
CA MET A 127 16.82 6.38 5.19
C MET A 127 15.46 7.09 5.24
N CYS A 128 14.58 6.74 6.19
CA CYS A 128 13.29 7.41 6.37
C CYS A 128 13.45 8.90 6.70
N ASP A 129 14.40 9.24 7.58
CA ASP A 129 14.68 10.63 7.97
C ASP A 129 15.19 11.44 6.78
N GLU A 130 16.15 10.90 6.01
CA GLU A 130 16.71 11.57 4.84
C GLU A 130 15.64 11.84 3.76
N ILE A 131 14.80 10.84 3.48
CA ILE A 131 13.71 10.97 2.49
C ILE A 131 12.67 11.99 2.98
N SER A 132 12.32 11.95 4.27
CA SER A 132 11.36 12.90 4.86
C SER A 132 11.83 14.34 4.76
N LEU A 133 13.11 14.61 5.10
CA LEU A 133 13.70 15.94 4.98
C LEU A 133 13.71 16.43 3.53
N ASN A 134 14.08 15.57 2.59
CA ASN A 134 14.08 15.91 1.17
C ASN A 134 12.68 16.21 0.65
N ALA A 135 11.68 15.41 1.04
CA ALA A 135 10.29 15.63 0.67
C ALA A 135 9.76 16.96 1.22
N GLN A 136 10.00 17.25 2.50
CA GLN A 136 9.65 18.53 3.12
C GLN A 136 10.28 19.71 2.37
N ASN A 137 11.58 19.65 2.07
CA ASN A 137 12.28 20.69 1.33
C ASN A 137 11.68 20.97 -0.06
N VAL A 138 11.27 19.91 -0.77
CA VAL A 138 10.59 20.04 -2.06
C VAL A 138 9.20 20.67 -1.87
N ILE A 139 8.41 20.19 -0.92
CA ILE A 139 7.08 20.72 -0.62
C ILE A 139 7.15 22.21 -0.27
N TYR A 140 8.03 22.60 0.66
CA TYR A 140 8.25 24.00 1.03
C TYR A 140 8.59 24.88 -0.17
N ARG A 141 9.46 24.39 -1.06
CA ARG A 141 9.84 25.12 -2.28
C ARG A 141 8.63 25.38 -3.19
N TYR A 142 7.73 24.42 -3.34
CA TYR A 142 6.54 24.57 -4.18
C TYR A 142 5.48 25.45 -3.52
N VAL A 143 5.17 25.24 -2.24
CA VAL A 143 4.23 26.09 -1.49
C VAL A 143 4.67 27.55 -1.52
N ARG A 144 5.97 27.83 -1.33
CA ARG A 144 6.51 29.20 -1.40
C ARG A 144 6.39 29.83 -2.79
N LYS A 145 6.43 29.04 -3.86
CA LYS A 145 6.19 29.55 -5.22
C LYS A 145 4.74 29.91 -5.45
N GLU A 146 3.81 29.17 -4.84
CA GLU A 146 2.38 29.45 -4.93
C GLU A 146 1.97 30.66 -4.11
N THR A 147 2.49 30.81 -2.89
CA THR A 147 2.18 31.97 -2.03
C THR A 147 2.72 33.28 -2.60
N LYS A 148 3.89 33.28 -3.24
CA LYS A 148 4.43 34.46 -3.95
C LYS A 148 3.61 34.90 -5.16
N LYS A 149 2.73 34.06 -5.71
CA LYS A 149 1.78 34.45 -6.77
C LYS A 149 0.51 35.11 -6.22
N GLN A 150 0.28 35.01 -4.91
CA GLN A 150 -0.92 35.50 -4.23
C GLN A 150 -0.68 36.82 -3.47
N GLU A 151 0.56 37.30 -3.41
CA GLU A 151 0.87 38.66 -2.92
C GLU A 151 0.58 39.68 -4.05
N PRO A 152 -0.28 40.70 -3.81
CA PRO A 152 -0.62 41.74 -4.79
C PRO A 152 0.55 42.68 -5.12
#